data_AF-A0A7J9CSX9-F1
#
_entry.id   AF-A0A7J9CSX9-F1
#
_cell.length_a   1.000
_cell.length_b   1.000
_cell.length_c   1.000
_cell.angle_alpha   90.00
_cell.angle_beta   90.00
_cell.angle_gamma   90.00
#
_symmetry.space_group_name_H-M   'P 1'
#
loop_
_entity.id
_entity.type
_entity.pdbx_description
1 polymer ?
#
loop_
_entity_poly.entity_id
_entity_poly.type
_entity_poly.pdbx_seq_one_letter_code
_entity_poly.pdbx_strand_id
1 'polypeptide(L)'
;MLNFVATESERSAKASAIIVNTFDELEHDVVKALSSIFPKLYTIGPLHLLLNNIPQSSPLSSIDSNLWKEEPQCLQWLDSQEPKSVVYVNFGSITVMTANQLVEFAWGLANSKQPFFWVIRPDLVMGDSAILPPEFIEETKERSLMASWCPQVNVLNHIAIGGFLTHNGWNSTIESISSGVPMISWPFFAEQQTNCRFACTQWGISMEIDNDVKRDEVE
;
A
#
# COMPACT_ATOMS: atom_id res chain seq x y z
N MET A 1 11.51 15.53 12.86
CA MET A 1 10.71 14.30 12.97
C MET A 1 11.00 13.55 14.28
N LEU A 2 12.26 13.25 14.63
CA LEU A 2 12.58 12.51 15.87
C LEU A 2 11.99 13.13 17.16
N ASN A 3 12.13 14.44 17.36
CA ASN A 3 11.56 15.11 18.54
C ASN A 3 10.03 15.01 18.61
N PHE A 4 9.36 15.00 17.45
CA PHE A 4 7.92 14.82 17.39
C PHE A 4 7.54 13.41 17.85
N VAL A 5 8.19 12.37 17.30
CA VAL A 5 7.94 10.98 17.69
C VAL A 5 8.19 10.76 19.18
N ALA A 6 9.31 11.27 19.73
CA ALA A 6 9.60 11.17 21.16
C ALA A 6 8.53 11.85 22.02
N THR A 7 8.16 13.09 21.67
CA THR A 7 7.16 13.87 22.41
C THR A 7 5.79 13.19 22.39
N GLU A 8 5.34 12.73 21.22
CA GLU A 8 4.04 12.08 21.07
C GLU A 8 4.02 10.69 21.71
N SER A 9 5.14 9.97 21.70
CA SER A 9 5.28 8.71 22.45
C SER A 9 5.13 8.92 23.94
N GLU A 10 5.77 9.93 24.52
CA GLU A 10 5.59 10.28 25.94
C GLU A 10 4.15 10.72 26.25
N ARG A 11 3.50 11.43 25.33
CA ARG A 11 2.11 11.87 25.48
C ARG A 11 1.12 10.70 25.39
N SER A 12 1.40 9.67 24.61
CA SER A 12 0.53 8.50 24.47
C SER A 12 0.27 7.81 25.81
N ALA A 13 1.24 7.83 26.74
CA ALA A 13 1.09 7.30 28.10
C ALA A 13 0.05 8.05 28.96
N LYS A 14 -0.34 9.27 28.54
CA LYS A 14 -1.36 10.09 29.20
C LYS A 14 -2.73 9.95 28.54
N ALA A 15 -2.85 9.19 27.45
CA ALA A 15 -4.10 9.02 26.74
C ALA A 15 -5.11 8.22 27.59
N SER A 16 -6.38 8.60 27.50
CA SER A 16 -7.47 7.86 28.16
C SER A 16 -7.66 6.46 27.59
N ALA A 17 -7.31 6.26 26.31
CA ALA A 17 -7.29 5.00 25.60
C ALA A 17 -6.40 5.15 24.35
N ILE A 18 -5.85 4.04 23.86
CA ILE A 18 -5.16 3.95 22.57
C ILE A 18 -5.93 2.97 21.70
N ILE A 19 -6.28 3.41 20.50
CA ILE A 19 -7.03 2.61 19.53
C ILE A 19 -6.11 2.36 18.34
N VAL A 20 -5.95 1.10 17.96
CA VAL A 20 -5.03 0.67 16.90
C VAL A 20 -5.79 -0.09 15.82
N ASN A 21 -5.57 0.26 14.57
CA ASN A 21 -6.11 -0.47 13.41
C ASN A 21 -5.31 -1.76 13.17
N THR A 22 -5.47 -2.74 14.05
CA THR A 22 -4.88 -4.08 13.98
C THR A 22 -5.81 -5.07 14.69
N PHE A 23 -5.47 -6.35 14.72
CA PHE A 23 -6.19 -7.37 15.49
C PHE A 23 -5.20 -8.25 16.26
N ASP A 24 -5.65 -8.82 17.38
CA ASP A 24 -4.81 -9.51 18.36
C ASP A 24 -3.95 -10.62 17.74
N GLU A 25 -4.49 -11.40 16.80
CA GLU A 25 -3.78 -12.51 16.16
C GLU A 25 -2.65 -12.05 15.21
N LEU A 26 -2.76 -10.86 14.62
CA LEU A 26 -1.75 -10.35 13.68
C LEU A 26 -0.45 -9.95 14.39
N GLU A 27 -0.58 -9.37 15.58
CA GLU A 27 0.49 -8.70 16.31
C GLU A 27 0.54 -9.12 17.79
N HIS A 28 0.19 -10.37 18.10
CA HIS A 28 -0.03 -10.86 19.47
C HIS A 28 1.03 -10.43 20.49
N ASP A 29 2.31 -10.67 20.18
CA ASP A 29 3.41 -10.36 21.10
C ASP A 29 3.60 -8.84 21.28
N VAL A 30 3.38 -8.06 20.22
CA VAL A 30 3.47 -6.59 20.24
C VAL A 30 2.32 -6.02 21.06
N VAL A 31 1.08 -6.45 20.79
CA VAL A 31 -0.12 -6.03 21.52
C VAL A 31 0.01 -6.38 22.99
N LYS A 32 0.49 -7.59 23.32
CA LYS A 32 0.75 -8.01 24.69
C LYS A 32 1.79 -7.13 25.38
N ALA A 33 2.92 -6.83 24.72
CA ALA A 33 3.94 -5.95 25.26
C ALA A 33 3.39 -4.53 25.49
N LEU A 34 2.69 -3.95 24.51
CA LEU A 34 2.09 -2.62 24.61
C LEU A 34 0.99 -2.55 25.67
N SER A 35 0.19 -3.60 25.87
CA SER A 35 -0.87 -3.63 26.89
C SER A 35 -0.32 -3.49 28.32
N SER A 36 0.94 -3.90 28.55
CA SER A 36 1.62 -3.72 29.83
C SER A 36 2.04 -2.27 30.10
N ILE A 37 2.20 -1.47 29.03
CA ILE A 37 2.55 -0.04 29.08
C ILE A 37 1.28 0.81 29.05
N PHE A 38 0.29 0.39 28.26
CA PHE A 38 -0.96 1.08 27.99
C PHE A 38 -2.16 0.19 28.37
N PRO A 39 -2.65 0.24 29.62
CA PRO A 39 -3.72 -0.64 30.11
C PRO A 39 -5.05 -0.53 29.36
N LYS A 40 -5.25 0.52 28.57
CA LYS A 40 -6.46 0.79 27.79
C LYS A 40 -6.14 0.85 26.28
N LEU A 41 -5.43 -0.18 25.81
CA LEU A 41 -5.15 -0.40 24.40
C LEU A 41 -6.24 -1.29 23.80
N TYR A 42 -6.79 -0.86 22.66
CA TYR A 42 -7.85 -1.57 21.94
C TYR A 42 -7.45 -1.75 20.48
N THR A 43 -7.37 -2.99 20.03
CA THR A 43 -7.21 -3.36 18.62
C THR A 43 -8.60 -3.44 17.98
N ILE A 44 -8.87 -2.64 16.96
CA ILE A 44 -10.21 -2.56 16.32
C ILE A 44 -10.17 -2.75 14.80
N GLY A 45 -9.08 -3.29 14.28
CA GLY A 45 -8.91 -3.55 12.85
C GLY A 45 -9.37 -4.95 12.43
N PRO A 46 -9.32 -5.25 11.12
CA PRO A 46 -9.08 -4.31 10.02
C PRO A 46 -10.26 -3.36 9.79
N LEU A 47 -10.04 -2.05 9.88
CA LEU A 47 -11.13 -1.05 9.80
C LEU A 47 -11.93 -1.15 8.49
N HIS A 48 -11.27 -1.36 7.35
CA HIS A 48 -11.96 -1.43 6.05
C HIS A 48 -12.92 -2.64 5.96
N LEU A 49 -12.65 -3.75 6.64
CA LEU A 49 -13.59 -4.88 6.71
C LEU A 49 -14.78 -4.56 7.61
N LEU A 50 -14.59 -3.78 8.67
CA LEU A 50 -15.68 -3.36 9.53
C LEU A 50 -16.66 -2.43 8.80
N LEU A 51 -16.15 -1.60 7.88
CA LEU A 51 -16.99 -0.72 7.05
C LEU A 51 -17.98 -1.51 6.17
N ASN A 52 -17.62 -2.72 5.72
CA ASN A 52 -18.51 -3.58 4.95
C ASN A 52 -19.77 -4.02 5.72
N ASN A 53 -19.76 -3.91 7.06
CA ASN A 53 -20.91 -4.21 7.90
C ASN A 53 -21.85 -3.01 8.09
N ILE A 54 -21.49 -1.83 7.59
CA ILE A 54 -22.36 -0.65 7.61
C ILE A 54 -23.39 -0.79 6.47
N PRO A 55 -24.70 -0.74 6.76
CA PRO A 55 -25.71 -0.81 5.71
C PRO A 55 -25.53 0.30 4.67
N GLN A 56 -25.68 0.01 3.39
CA GLN A 56 -25.59 1.03 2.32
C GLN A 56 -26.58 2.19 2.50
N SER A 57 -27.72 1.92 3.15
CA SER A 57 -28.72 2.93 3.51
C SER A 57 -28.29 3.86 4.65
N SER A 58 -27.16 3.59 5.30
CA SER A 58 -26.61 4.44 6.34
C SER A 58 -26.17 5.78 5.75
N PRO A 59 -26.39 6.91 6.43
CA PRO A 59 -25.84 8.19 5.99
C PRO A 59 -24.29 8.19 5.96
N LEU A 60 -23.66 7.24 6.66
CA LEU A 60 -22.20 7.06 6.69
C LEU A 60 -21.63 6.42 5.43
N SER A 61 -22.45 5.84 4.54
CA SER A 61 -21.97 5.20 3.30
C SER A 61 -21.33 6.17 2.30
N SER A 62 -21.45 7.47 2.54
CA SER A 62 -20.79 8.54 1.78
C SER A 62 -19.43 8.96 2.35
N ILE A 63 -19.01 8.41 3.48
CA ILE A 63 -17.75 8.72 4.14
C ILE A 63 -16.76 7.58 3.86
N ASP A 64 -15.78 7.86 3.00
CA ASP A 64 -14.70 6.94 2.70
C ASP A 64 -13.39 7.32 3.41
N SER A 65 -12.46 6.36 3.47
CA SER A 65 -11.12 6.55 4.05
C SER A 65 -10.09 7.05 3.02
N ASN A 66 -10.57 7.67 1.93
CA ASN A 66 -9.76 8.14 0.81
C ASN A 66 -10.04 9.63 0.54
N LEU A 67 -8.97 10.40 0.28
CA LEU A 67 -9.02 11.84 -0.03
C LEU A 67 -8.81 12.14 -1.52
N TRP A 68 -8.46 11.14 -2.31
CA TRP A 68 -8.17 11.26 -3.73
C TRP A 68 -9.36 10.77 -4.57
N LYS A 69 -9.63 11.46 -5.68
CA LYS A 69 -10.71 11.09 -6.59
C LYS A 69 -10.38 9.76 -7.29
N GLU A 70 -11.20 8.75 -7.07
CA GLU A 70 -11.01 7.42 -7.64
C GLU A 70 -11.40 7.35 -9.12
N GLU A 71 -10.65 6.53 -9.87
CA GLU A 71 -10.93 6.17 -11.27
C GLU A 71 -11.37 4.69 -11.33
N PRO A 72 -12.68 4.39 -11.23
CA PRO A 72 -13.16 3.01 -11.15
C PRO A 72 -13.01 2.22 -12.46
N GLN A 73 -12.66 2.88 -13.56
CA GLN A 73 -12.45 2.25 -14.87
C GLN A 73 -11.34 1.18 -14.84
N CYS A 74 -10.43 1.25 -13.87
CA CYS A 74 -9.40 0.23 -13.68
C CYS A 74 -9.98 -1.17 -13.45
N LEU A 75 -11.15 -1.27 -12.81
CA LEU A 75 -11.80 -2.55 -12.54
C LEU A 75 -12.24 -3.25 -13.85
N GLN A 76 -12.71 -2.49 -14.84
CA GLN A 76 -13.09 -3.05 -16.15
C GLN A 76 -11.88 -3.59 -16.92
N TRP A 77 -10.71 -2.96 -16.77
CA TRP A 77 -9.49 -3.49 -17.35
C TRP A 77 -9.08 -4.80 -16.65
N LEU A 78 -9.18 -4.84 -15.32
CA LEU A 78 -8.87 -6.04 -14.53
C LEU A 78 -9.80 -7.23 -14.84
N ASP A 79 -11.07 -6.98 -15.17
CA ASP A 79 -12.04 -8.03 -15.59
C ASP A 79 -11.56 -8.83 -16.82
N SER A 80 -10.68 -8.24 -17.64
CA SER A 80 -10.13 -8.87 -18.86
C SER A 80 -8.82 -9.65 -18.64
N GLN A 81 -8.29 -9.64 -17.42
CA GLN A 81 -6.99 -10.23 -17.09
C GLN A 81 -7.15 -11.63 -16.48
N GLU A 82 -6.14 -12.47 -16.67
CA GLU A 82 -6.14 -13.81 -16.07
C GLU A 82 -6.03 -13.75 -14.54
N PRO A 83 -6.61 -14.71 -13.80
CA PRO A 83 -6.50 -14.78 -12.34
C PRO A 83 -5.04 -14.74 -11.86
N LYS A 84 -4.76 -13.90 -10.87
CA LYS A 84 -3.45 -13.73 -10.23
C LYS A 84 -2.30 -13.43 -11.20
N SER A 85 -2.58 -12.76 -12.32
CA SER A 85 -1.58 -12.41 -13.34
C SER A 85 -1.08 -10.96 -13.24
N VAL A 86 -1.82 -10.07 -12.57
CA VAL A 86 -1.54 -8.63 -12.55
C VAL A 86 -0.74 -8.25 -11.31
N VAL A 87 0.34 -7.50 -11.49
CA VAL A 87 1.03 -6.78 -10.41
C VAL A 87 0.37 -5.41 -10.21
N TYR A 88 -0.19 -5.18 -9.03
CA TYR A 88 -0.67 -3.86 -8.64
C TYR A 88 0.49 -3.04 -8.07
N VAL A 89 0.62 -1.77 -8.48
CA VAL A 89 1.70 -0.88 -8.05
C VAL A 89 1.11 0.42 -7.52
N ASN A 90 1.33 0.70 -6.23
CA ASN A 90 0.94 1.96 -5.61
C ASN A 90 1.81 2.30 -4.39
N PHE A 91 2.47 3.45 -4.44
CA PHE A 91 3.35 3.93 -3.36
C PHE A 91 2.63 4.85 -2.36
N GLY A 92 1.30 4.85 -2.37
CA GLY A 92 0.48 5.60 -1.44
C GLY A 92 0.41 7.09 -1.79
N SER A 93 -0.14 7.86 -0.86
CA SER A 93 -0.58 9.24 -1.06
C SER A 93 0.46 10.32 -0.75
N ILE A 94 1.63 9.95 -0.21
CA ILE A 94 2.63 10.91 0.29
C ILE A 94 4.08 10.52 -0.03
N THR A 95 4.33 9.25 -0.36
CA THR A 95 5.66 8.82 -0.82
C THR A 95 5.95 9.51 -2.15
N VAL A 96 7.18 9.99 -2.28
CA VAL A 96 7.73 10.55 -3.52
C VAL A 96 9.02 9.82 -3.86
N MET A 97 9.33 9.76 -5.15
CA MET A 97 10.57 9.17 -5.66
C MET A 97 11.34 10.18 -6.51
N THR A 98 12.60 9.87 -6.77
CA THR A 98 13.38 10.61 -7.76
C THR A 98 12.97 10.21 -9.18
N ALA A 99 13.25 11.05 -10.18
CA ALA A 99 13.03 10.70 -11.59
C ALA A 99 13.78 9.43 -12.00
N ASN A 100 14.99 9.20 -11.45
CA ASN A 100 15.76 8.00 -11.73
C ASN A 100 15.09 6.74 -11.16
N GLN A 101 14.60 6.79 -9.92
CA GLN A 101 13.86 5.67 -9.32
C GLN A 101 12.57 5.36 -10.11
N LEU A 102 11.86 6.39 -10.59
CA LEU A 102 10.71 6.20 -11.47
C LEU A 102 11.08 5.43 -12.74
N VAL A 103 12.20 5.78 -13.36
CA VAL A 103 12.71 5.11 -14.57
C VAL A 103 13.14 3.67 -14.28
N GLU A 104 13.78 3.40 -13.14
CA GLU A 104 14.15 2.02 -12.76
C GLU A 104 12.92 1.15 -12.49
N PHE A 105 11.90 1.66 -11.78
CA PHE A 105 10.62 0.94 -11.62
C PHE A 105 9.93 0.70 -12.97
N ALA A 106 9.86 1.71 -13.83
CA ALA A 106 9.23 1.59 -15.14
C ALA A 106 9.89 0.49 -15.97
N TRP A 107 11.22 0.53 -16.11
CA TRP A 107 11.92 -0.49 -16.89
C TRP A 107 11.93 -1.86 -16.22
N GLY A 108 11.93 -1.94 -14.90
CA GLY A 108 11.75 -3.21 -14.18
C GLY A 108 10.41 -3.87 -14.47
N LEU A 109 9.31 -3.11 -14.34
CA LEU A 109 7.97 -3.57 -14.70
C LEU A 109 7.88 -3.96 -16.19
N ALA A 110 8.51 -3.19 -17.07
CA ALA A 110 8.60 -3.52 -18.49
C ALA A 110 9.43 -4.79 -18.76
N ASN A 111 10.47 -5.05 -17.97
CA ASN A 111 11.33 -6.22 -18.18
C ASN A 111 10.70 -7.52 -17.65
N SER A 112 9.94 -7.46 -16.55
CA SER A 112 9.26 -8.62 -15.94
C SER A 112 8.30 -9.37 -16.88
N LYS A 113 7.86 -8.71 -17.97
CA LYS A 113 6.83 -9.15 -18.92
C LYS A 113 5.45 -9.46 -18.31
N GLN A 114 5.24 -9.16 -17.03
CA GLN A 114 3.95 -9.35 -16.37
C GLN A 114 2.98 -8.22 -16.71
N PRO A 115 1.66 -8.49 -16.75
CA PRO A 115 0.65 -7.44 -16.69
C PRO A 115 0.76 -6.63 -15.40
N PHE A 116 0.57 -5.32 -15.47
CA PHE A 116 0.60 -4.48 -14.26
C PHE A 116 -0.38 -3.32 -14.32
N PHE A 117 -0.89 -2.95 -13.15
CA PHE A 117 -1.68 -1.73 -12.95
C PHE A 117 -0.92 -0.79 -12.02
N TRP A 118 -0.55 0.39 -12.51
CA TRP A 118 0.25 1.36 -11.76
C TRP A 118 -0.49 2.67 -11.50
N VAL A 119 -0.64 3.00 -10.22
CA VAL A 119 -1.09 4.33 -9.76
C VAL A 119 0.09 5.31 -9.80
N ILE A 120 0.04 6.25 -10.73
CA ILE A 120 1.06 7.29 -10.93
C ILE A 120 0.43 8.65 -10.65
N ARG A 121 0.66 9.15 -9.43
CA ARG A 121 0.19 10.47 -9.03
C ARG A 121 1.02 11.57 -9.70
N PRO A 122 0.43 12.71 -10.09
CA PRO A 122 1.19 13.81 -10.71
C PRO A 122 2.36 14.30 -9.85
N ASP A 123 2.21 14.25 -8.53
CA ASP A 123 3.18 14.66 -7.51
C ASP A 123 4.09 13.52 -7.01
N LEU A 124 4.09 12.36 -7.68
CA LEU A 124 4.89 11.20 -7.28
C LEU A 124 6.40 11.46 -7.39
N VAL A 125 6.84 12.37 -8.26
CA VAL A 125 8.26 12.73 -8.41
C VAL A 125 8.58 13.98 -7.60
N MET A 126 9.66 13.92 -6.82
CA MET A 126 10.06 15.03 -5.96
C MET A 126 10.39 16.29 -6.77
N GLY A 127 9.55 17.30 -6.65
CA GLY A 127 9.76 18.62 -7.27
C GLY A 127 9.56 18.66 -8.79
N ASP A 128 9.00 17.61 -9.40
CA ASP A 128 8.77 17.50 -10.84
C ASP A 128 7.50 16.70 -11.14
N SER A 129 7.09 16.67 -12.41
CA SER A 129 5.99 15.82 -12.87
C SER A 129 6.46 14.37 -13.04
N ALA A 130 5.59 13.41 -12.70
CA ALA A 130 5.84 11.99 -12.97
C ALA A 130 5.76 11.67 -14.47
N ILE A 131 6.82 12.01 -15.22
CA ILE A 131 6.90 11.79 -16.67
C ILE A 131 7.63 10.47 -16.93
N LEU A 132 6.92 9.52 -17.54
CA LEU A 132 7.48 8.26 -17.99
C LEU A 132 8.09 8.38 -19.40
N PRO A 133 9.13 7.61 -19.73
CA PRO A 133 9.69 7.57 -21.08
C PRO A 133 8.64 7.14 -22.14
N PRO A 134 8.55 7.81 -23.31
CA PRO A 134 7.64 7.40 -24.37
C PRO A 134 7.84 5.95 -24.83
N GLU A 135 9.09 5.48 -24.83
CA GLU A 135 9.45 4.12 -25.21
C GLU A 135 8.89 3.08 -24.24
N PHE A 136 8.79 3.43 -22.95
CA PHE A 136 8.16 2.58 -21.95
C PHE A 136 6.65 2.44 -22.21
N ILE A 137 5.97 3.56 -22.48
CA ILE A 137 4.53 3.56 -22.76
C ILE A 137 4.22 2.69 -23.98
N GLU A 138 5.02 2.81 -25.04
CA GLU A 138 4.83 2.01 -26.26
C GLU A 138 5.11 0.52 -26.02
N GLU A 139 6.13 0.17 -25.24
CA GLU A 139 6.46 -1.22 -24.90
C GLU A 139 5.38 -1.88 -24.03
N THR A 140 4.79 -1.16 -23.08
CA THR A 140 3.85 -1.78 -22.13
C THR A 140 2.38 -1.65 -22.53
N LYS A 141 2.07 -0.97 -23.64
CA LYS A 141 0.69 -0.58 -24.04
C LYS A 141 -0.34 -1.71 -24.02
N GLU A 142 0.05 -2.95 -24.27
CA GLU A 142 -0.87 -4.10 -24.35
C GLU A 142 -1.09 -4.81 -23.00
N ARG A 143 -0.28 -4.51 -21.99
CA ARG A 143 -0.25 -5.23 -20.70
C ARG A 143 -0.16 -4.33 -19.47
N SER A 144 -0.20 -3.01 -19.66
CA SER A 144 -0.21 -2.05 -18.56
C SER A 144 -1.46 -1.20 -18.55
N LEU A 145 -1.94 -0.90 -17.36
CA LEU A 145 -2.84 0.22 -17.11
C LEU A 145 -2.15 1.22 -16.19
N MET A 146 -2.34 2.52 -16.47
CA MET A 146 -1.88 3.61 -15.62
C MET A 146 -3.08 4.49 -15.25
N ALA A 147 -3.16 4.91 -13.99
CA ALA A 147 -4.19 5.82 -13.50
C ALA A 147 -3.60 6.78 -12.47
N SER A 148 -4.26 7.91 -12.20
CA SER A 148 -3.82 8.83 -11.16
C SER A 148 -4.22 8.35 -9.76
N TRP A 149 -5.33 7.62 -9.65
CA TRP A 149 -5.80 6.99 -8.42
C TRP A 149 -6.82 5.87 -8.70
N CYS A 150 -7.19 5.07 -7.69
CA CYS A 150 -8.12 3.94 -7.85
C CYS A 150 -8.85 3.57 -6.54
N PRO A 151 -9.97 2.83 -6.63
CA PRO A 151 -10.58 2.18 -5.46
C PRO A 151 -9.69 1.01 -4.98
N GLN A 152 -8.64 1.31 -4.22
CA GLN A 152 -7.57 0.35 -3.88
C GLN A 152 -8.08 -0.94 -3.24
N VAL A 153 -9.04 -0.86 -2.32
CA VAL A 153 -9.64 -2.05 -1.67
C VAL A 153 -10.33 -2.95 -2.72
N ASN A 154 -11.04 -2.38 -3.68
CA ASN A 154 -11.67 -3.16 -4.77
C ASN A 154 -10.63 -3.76 -5.71
N VAL A 155 -9.54 -3.04 -5.99
CA VAL A 155 -8.42 -3.53 -6.81
C VAL A 155 -7.75 -4.71 -6.12
N LEU A 156 -7.35 -4.58 -4.85
CA LEU A 156 -6.69 -5.66 -4.10
C LEU A 156 -7.57 -6.91 -3.95
N ASN A 157 -8.88 -6.75 -3.83
CA ASN A 157 -9.82 -7.88 -3.79
C ASN A 157 -10.15 -8.48 -5.17
N HIS A 158 -9.65 -7.89 -6.26
CA HIS A 158 -9.92 -8.39 -7.60
C HIS A 158 -9.12 -9.65 -7.92
N ILE A 159 -9.78 -10.67 -8.51
CA ILE A 159 -9.19 -11.99 -8.77
C ILE A 159 -7.94 -11.97 -9.65
N ALA A 160 -7.82 -10.95 -10.51
CA ALA A 160 -6.67 -10.76 -11.38
C ALA A 160 -5.38 -10.36 -10.64
N ILE A 161 -5.48 -9.76 -9.44
CA ILE A 161 -4.29 -9.30 -8.71
C ILE A 161 -3.52 -10.49 -8.13
N GLY A 162 -2.25 -10.60 -8.53
CA GLY A 162 -1.32 -11.63 -8.08
C GLY A 162 -0.30 -11.14 -7.06
N GLY A 163 -0.01 -9.84 -7.05
CA GLY A 163 0.95 -9.23 -6.12
C GLY A 163 0.80 -7.71 -6.05
N PHE A 164 1.35 -7.12 -4.97
CA PHE A 164 1.25 -5.70 -4.69
C PHE A 164 2.61 -5.08 -4.41
N LEU A 165 3.14 -4.29 -5.35
CA LEU A 165 4.31 -3.44 -5.16
C LEU A 165 3.90 -2.15 -4.43
N THR A 166 4.39 -1.99 -3.20
CA THR A 166 3.92 -0.96 -2.27
C THR A 166 5.05 -0.38 -1.45
N HIS A 167 4.87 0.88 -1.02
CA HIS A 167 5.69 1.49 0.03
C HIS A 167 5.48 0.88 1.43
N ASN A 168 4.49 -0.01 1.56
CA ASN A 168 4.15 -0.73 2.79
C ASN A 168 3.75 0.18 3.97
N GLY A 169 3.03 1.27 3.70
CA GLY A 169 2.33 2.05 4.72
C GLY A 169 1.17 1.26 5.33
N TRP A 170 0.84 1.53 6.60
CA TRP A 170 0.00 0.62 7.40
C TRP A 170 -1.37 0.28 6.81
N ASN A 171 -2.08 1.25 6.24
CA ASN A 171 -3.39 0.99 5.61
C ASN A 171 -3.26 0.01 4.44
N SER A 172 -2.28 0.24 3.56
CA SER A 172 -2.02 -0.62 2.40
C SER A 172 -1.59 -2.03 2.82
N THR A 173 -0.79 -2.15 3.88
CA THR A 173 -0.40 -3.44 4.47
C THR A 173 -1.61 -4.22 4.95
N ILE A 174 -2.48 -3.59 5.76
CA ILE A 174 -3.67 -4.23 6.32
C ILE A 174 -4.69 -4.60 5.24
N GLU A 175 -4.86 -3.77 4.22
CA GLU A 175 -5.71 -4.07 3.06
C GLU A 175 -5.17 -5.26 2.26
N SER A 176 -3.86 -5.30 1.98
CA SER A 176 -3.23 -6.43 1.26
C SER A 176 -3.35 -7.74 2.02
N ILE A 177 -3.14 -7.72 3.34
CA ILE A 177 -3.33 -8.90 4.21
C ILE A 177 -4.78 -9.39 4.13
N SER A 178 -5.73 -8.46 4.22
CA SER A 178 -7.17 -8.79 4.23
C SER A 178 -7.65 -9.33 2.89
N SER A 179 -7.01 -8.93 1.79
CA SER A 179 -7.26 -9.46 0.44
C SER A 179 -6.44 -10.70 0.09
N GLY A 180 -5.51 -11.11 0.95
CA GLY A 180 -4.63 -12.27 0.70
C GLY A 180 -3.65 -12.08 -0.45
N VAL A 181 -3.22 -10.84 -0.70
CA VAL A 181 -2.28 -10.48 -1.77
C VAL A 181 -0.86 -10.33 -1.20
N PRO A 182 0.14 -11.07 -1.72
CA PRO A 182 1.54 -10.91 -1.29
C PRO A 182 2.11 -9.57 -1.77
N MET A 183 3.06 -9.02 -1.01
CA MET A 183 3.59 -7.68 -1.24
C MET A 183 5.05 -7.71 -1.71
N ILE A 184 5.41 -6.78 -2.57
CA ILE A 184 6.79 -6.38 -2.81
C ILE A 184 6.94 -5.01 -2.15
N SER A 185 7.81 -4.91 -1.17
CA SER A 185 7.94 -3.74 -0.31
C SER A 185 9.09 -2.84 -0.75
N TRP A 186 8.80 -1.55 -0.88
CA TRP A 186 9.81 -0.50 -1.08
C TRP A 186 9.62 0.61 -0.02
N PRO A 187 10.06 0.37 1.23
CA PRO A 187 9.72 1.25 2.36
C PRO A 187 10.51 2.56 2.33
N PHE A 188 9.82 3.70 2.32
CA PHE A 188 10.46 5.02 2.18
C PHE A 188 10.70 5.72 3.54
N PHE A 189 9.67 5.84 4.39
CA PHE A 189 9.76 6.64 5.62
C PHE A 189 8.73 6.26 6.70
N ALA A 190 8.78 6.99 7.83
CA ALA A 190 7.89 6.82 8.98
C ALA A 190 7.96 5.39 9.53
N GLU A 191 6.85 4.65 9.50
CA GLU A 191 6.73 3.28 10.01
C GLU A 191 6.94 2.21 8.93
N GLN A 192 7.11 2.60 7.66
CA GLN A 192 7.13 1.68 6.51
C GLN A 192 8.24 0.64 6.60
N GLN A 193 9.43 1.00 7.10
CA GLN A 193 10.52 0.05 7.32
C GLN A 193 10.16 -0.98 8.40
N THR A 194 9.47 -0.57 9.46
CA THR A 194 8.98 -1.48 10.50
C THR A 194 7.92 -2.43 9.94
N ASN A 195 6.96 -1.90 9.18
CA ASN A 195 5.94 -2.72 8.52
C ASN A 195 6.59 -3.72 7.55
N CYS A 196 7.59 -3.29 6.77
CA CYS A 196 8.29 -4.13 5.80
C CYS A 196 9.03 -5.27 6.50
N ARG A 197 9.71 -4.94 7.61
CA ARG A 197 10.37 -5.95 8.45
C ARG A 197 9.39 -7.00 8.97
N PHE A 198 8.22 -6.60 9.46
CA PHE A 198 7.18 -7.53 9.90
C PHE A 198 6.66 -8.40 8.74
N ALA A 199 6.32 -7.77 7.62
CA ALA A 199 5.81 -8.46 6.44
C ALA A 199 6.79 -9.50 5.87
N CYS A 200 8.08 -9.18 5.84
CA CYS A 200 9.11 -10.08 5.34
C CYS A 200 9.48 -11.18 6.35
N THR A 201 9.62 -10.84 7.64
CA THR A 201 10.27 -11.75 8.62
C THR A 201 9.32 -12.44 9.60
N GLN A 202 8.17 -11.83 9.91
CA GLN A 202 7.21 -12.40 10.87
C GLN A 202 6.06 -13.07 10.13
N TRP A 203 5.48 -12.39 9.14
CA TRP A 203 4.32 -12.90 8.41
C TRP A 203 4.70 -13.71 7.17
N GLY A 204 5.89 -13.47 6.59
CA GLY A 204 6.38 -14.21 5.42
C GLY A 204 5.56 -13.95 4.15
N ILE A 205 5.00 -12.74 4.02
CA ILE A 205 4.10 -12.33 2.92
C ILE A 205 4.69 -11.23 2.05
N SER A 206 5.97 -10.88 2.25
CA SER A 206 6.63 -9.85 1.45
C SER A 206 8.11 -10.11 1.19
N MET A 207 8.60 -9.50 0.11
CA MET A 207 10.02 -9.32 -0.20
C MET A 207 10.34 -7.82 -0.26
N GLU A 208 11.57 -7.43 0.07
CA GLU A 208 12.01 -6.04 0.11
C GLU A 208 12.87 -5.71 -1.13
N ILE A 209 12.61 -4.55 -1.74
CA ILE A 209 13.45 -3.92 -2.78
C ILE A 209 14.31 -2.84 -2.11
N ASP A 210 15.58 -2.72 -2.53
CA ASP A 210 16.47 -1.70 -2.02
C ASP A 210 15.96 -0.27 -2.27
N ASN A 211 16.32 0.66 -1.40
CA ASN A 211 15.97 2.07 -1.56
C ASN A 211 16.60 2.68 -2.82
N ASP A 212 17.80 2.27 -3.20
CA ASP A 212 18.45 2.61 -4.47
C ASP A 212 18.02 1.63 -5.59
N VAL A 213 16.70 1.46 -5.72
CA VAL A 213 16.05 0.50 -6.62
C VAL A 213 16.75 0.41 -7.97
N LYS A 214 17.02 -0.83 -8.39
CA LYS A 214 17.48 -1.15 -9.74
C LYS A 214 16.44 -1.98 -10.46
N ARG A 215 16.32 -1.78 -11.78
CA ARG A 215 15.33 -2.48 -12.61
C ARG A 215 15.42 -4.01 -12.54
N ASP A 216 16.61 -4.56 -12.31
CA ASP A 216 16.85 -6.01 -12.17
C ASP A 216 16.35 -6.58 -10.84
N GLU A 217 16.15 -5.75 -9.82
CA GLU A 217 15.48 -6.14 -8.57
C GLU A 217 13.95 -6.16 -8.71
N VAL A 218 13.42 -5.37 -9.66
CA VAL A 218 11.99 -5.26 -9.95
C VAL A 218 11.52 -6.31 -10.97
N GLU A 219 12.41 -6.79 -11.84
CA GLU A 219 12.17 -7.81 -12.88
C GLU A 219 11.81 -9.19 -12.32
#